data_AF-A0A438HMX2-F1
#
_entry.id   AF-A0A438HMX2-F1
#
_cell.length_a   1.000
_cell.length_b   1.000
_cell.length_c   1.000
_cell.angle_alpha   90.00
_cell.angle_beta   90.00
_cell.angle_gamma   90.00
#
_symmetry.space_group_name_H-M   'P 1'
#
loop_
_entity.id
_entity.type
_entity.pdbx_description
1 polymer ?
#
loop_
_entity_poly.entity_id
_entity_poly.type
_entity_poly.pdbx_seq_one_letter_code
_entity_poly.pdbx_strand_id
1 'polypeptide(L)'
;MSYHFSHDWRKGSGKALLDLGASVNLLPYSVYKQLGLGELKPTSITLSLADRSVKIPRGIIEDVLVQVDNFYYPVDFVVLDTDPIVKEANYVPIILGRPFLATQMQS
;
A
#
# COMPACT_ATOMS: atom_id res chain seq x y z
N MET A 1 -8.26 -20.12 10.88
CA MET A 1 -6.86 -19.70 11.00
C MET A 1 -6.83 -18.19 11.13
N SER A 2 -6.61 -17.67 12.34
CA SER A 2 -6.49 -16.24 12.63
C SER A 2 -5.00 -15.87 12.56
N TYR A 3 -4.63 -15.02 11.61
CA TYR A 3 -3.26 -14.50 11.56
C TYR A 3 -3.11 -13.45 12.65
N HIS A 4 -2.36 -13.79 13.69
CA HIS A 4 -1.90 -12.86 14.71
C HIS A 4 -0.59 -12.26 14.19
N PHE A 5 -0.64 -11.05 13.62
CA PHE A 5 0.57 -10.31 13.25
C PHE A 5 0.85 -9.22 14.27
N SER A 6 1.76 -9.51 15.20
CA SER A 6 2.29 -8.52 16.12
C SER A 6 3.82 -8.65 16.15
N HIS A 7 4.48 -7.49 16.07
CA HIS A 7 5.88 -7.20 16.43
C HIS A 7 6.98 -7.01 15.37
N ASP A 8 6.72 -6.77 14.08
CA ASP A 8 7.80 -6.13 13.28
C ASP A 8 7.49 -5.41 11.96
N TRP A 9 6.41 -4.63 11.87
CA TRP A 9 6.25 -3.71 10.72
C TRP A 9 7.36 -2.65 10.66
N ARG A 10 8.01 -2.32 11.79
CA ARG A 10 8.96 -1.20 11.86
C ARG A 10 10.38 -1.54 11.40
N LYS A 11 10.80 -2.80 11.35
CA LYS A 11 12.18 -3.13 10.95
C LYS A 11 12.35 -3.68 9.53
N GLY A 12 11.27 -4.05 8.84
CA GLY A 12 11.34 -4.62 7.49
C GLY A 12 10.76 -3.76 6.36
N SER A 13 9.82 -2.85 6.65
CA SER A 13 9.05 -2.12 5.64
C SER A 13 9.20 -0.62 5.84
N GLY A 14 9.99 -0.02 4.95
CA GLY A 14 10.26 1.41 4.90
C GLY A 14 9.01 2.28 4.94
N LYS A 15 9.14 3.41 5.64
CA LYS A 15 8.32 4.62 5.65
C LYS A 15 7.14 4.63 4.66
N ALA A 16 5.92 4.74 5.19
CA ALA A 16 4.74 5.11 4.39
C ALA A 16 4.71 6.63 4.15
N LEU A 17 4.28 7.05 2.97
CA LEU A 17 4.01 8.44 2.61
C LEU A 17 2.50 8.68 2.72
N LEU A 18 2.13 9.67 3.54
CA LEU A 18 0.76 10.16 3.60
C LEU A 18 0.57 11.24 2.53
N ASP A 19 -0.29 11.00 1.56
CA ASP A 19 -0.46 11.88 0.40
C ASP A 19 -1.93 12.28 0.22
N LEU A 20 -2.23 13.55 0.50
CA LEU A 20 -3.56 14.15 0.30
C LEU A 20 -3.93 14.31 -1.19
N GLY A 21 -2.94 14.32 -2.08
CA GLY A 21 -3.11 14.37 -3.53
C GLY A 21 -3.41 13.00 -4.14
N ALA A 22 -3.06 11.90 -3.46
CA ALA A 22 -3.32 10.55 -3.93
C ALA A 22 -4.80 10.17 -3.71
N SER A 23 -5.48 9.76 -4.78
CA SER A 23 -6.87 9.31 -4.74
C SER A 23 -7.04 7.86 -4.25
N VAL A 24 -5.96 7.09 -4.20
CA VAL A 24 -5.92 5.67 -3.81
C VAL A 24 -4.76 5.40 -2.87
N ASN A 25 -4.82 4.31 -2.11
CA ASN A 25 -3.64 3.79 -1.42
C ASN A 25 -2.85 2.88 -2.37
N LEU A 26 -1.53 3.01 -2.37
CA LEU A 26 -0.64 2.21 -3.23
C LEU A 26 0.29 1.34 -2.41
N LEU A 27 0.38 0.07 -2.82
CA LEU A 27 1.34 -0.89 -2.30
C LEU A 27 2.28 -1.33 -3.42
N PRO A 28 3.59 -1.09 -3.30
CA PRO A 28 4.59 -1.62 -4.22
C PRO A 28 4.51 -3.16 -4.29
N TYR A 29 4.58 -3.71 -5.50
CA TYR A 29 4.50 -5.17 -5.69
C TYR A 29 5.63 -5.93 -4.99
N SER A 30 6.82 -5.33 -4.88
CA SER A 30 7.95 -5.89 -4.13
C SER A 30 7.60 -6.08 -2.65
N VAL A 31 6.97 -5.08 -2.03
CA VAL A 31 6.51 -5.12 -0.64
C VAL A 31 5.39 -6.14 -0.49
N TYR A 32 4.38 -6.11 -1.37
CA TYR A 32 3.30 -7.10 -1.39
C TYR A 32 3.86 -8.55 -1.42
N LYS A 33 4.86 -8.82 -2.27
CA LYS A 33 5.51 -10.14 -2.34
C LYS A 33 6.22 -10.51 -1.05
N GLN A 34 6.97 -9.58 -0.46
CA GLN A 34 7.70 -9.81 0.79
C GLN A 34 6.75 -10.12 1.95
N LEU A 35 5.58 -9.49 1.97
CA LEU A 35 4.56 -9.69 3.00
C LEU A 35 3.68 -10.93 2.78
N GLY A 36 3.65 -11.48 1.56
CA GLY A 36 2.89 -12.70 1.26
C GLY A 36 1.37 -12.56 1.46
N LEU A 37 0.80 -11.41 1.09
CA LEU A 37 -0.59 -11.01 1.44
C LEU A 37 -1.72 -11.78 0.72
N GLY A 38 -1.47 -12.97 0.16
CA GLY A 38 -2.49 -13.76 -0.53
C GLY A 38 -2.78 -13.25 -1.95
N GLU A 39 -3.93 -13.62 -2.52
CA GLU A 39 -4.26 -13.35 -3.93
C GLU A 39 -4.70 -11.90 -4.17
N LEU A 40 -4.31 -11.34 -5.32
CA LEU A 40 -4.80 -10.04 -5.78
C LEU A 40 -6.15 -10.18 -6.48
N LYS A 41 -7.11 -9.32 -6.12
CA LYS A 41 -8.35 -9.20 -6.87
C LYS A 41 -8.10 -8.49 -8.21
N PRO A 42 -8.61 -9.03 -9.33
CA PRO A 42 -8.54 -8.35 -10.61
C PRO A 42 -9.23 -6.98 -10.56
N THR A 43 -8.70 -6.02 -11.30
CA THR A 43 -9.28 -4.68 -11.42
C THR A 43 -9.11 -4.15 -12.83
N SER A 44 -10.06 -3.35 -13.29
CA SER A 44 -10.03 -2.67 -14.59
C SER A 44 -9.56 -1.21 -14.49
N ILE A 45 -9.17 -0.76 -13.29
CA ILE A 45 -8.71 0.62 -13.10
C ILE A 45 -7.38 0.86 -13.79
N THR A 46 -7.14 2.11 -14.17
CA THR A 46 -5.83 2.60 -14.58
C THR A 46 -5.44 3.79 -13.70
N LEU A 47 -4.15 3.95 -13.44
CA LEU A 47 -3.65 5.00 -12.58
C LEU A 47 -2.86 6.01 -13.41
N SER A 48 -3.23 7.28 -13.28
CA SER A 48 -2.44 8.40 -13.80
C SER A 48 -1.52 8.92 -12.70
N LEU A 49 -0.23 8.94 -12.95
CA LEU A 49 0.77 9.46 -12.02
C LEU A 49 1.04 10.95 -12.26
N ALA A 50 1.75 11.59 -11.34
CA ALA A 50 2.08 13.03 -11.42
C ALA A 50 2.96 13.38 -12.64
N ASP A 51 3.74 12.42 -13.14
CA ASP A 51 4.52 12.53 -14.37
C ASP A 51 3.67 12.32 -15.64
N ARG A 52 2.34 12.17 -15.48
CA ARG A 52 1.34 11.89 -16.52
C ARG A 52 1.48 10.51 -17.15
N SER A 53 2.34 9.64 -16.62
CA SER A 53 2.37 8.25 -17.04
C SER A 53 1.10 7.53 -16.56
N VAL A 54 0.63 6.59 -17.39
CA VAL A 54 -0.49 5.71 -17.05
C VAL A 54 0.05 4.33 -16.72
N LYS A 55 -0.33 3.80 -15.56
CA LYS A 55 0.06 2.47 -15.09
C LYS A 55 -1.17 1.60 -14.93
N ILE A 56 -1.03 0.33 -15.34
CA ILE A 56 -2.03 -0.70 -15.11
C ILE A 56 -1.62 -1.45 -13.83
N PRO A 57 -2.48 -1.46 -12.79
CA PRO A 57 -2.20 -2.24 -11.60
C PRO A 57 -2.23 -3.74 -11.84
N ARG A 58 -1.53 -4.47 -10.98
CA ARG A 58 -1.63 -5.93 -10.93
C ARG A 58 -2.96 -6.39 -10.35
N GLY A 59 -3.54 -5.59 -9.47
CA GLY A 59 -4.79 -5.89 -8.79
C GLY A 59 -4.98 -5.05 -7.55
N ILE A 60 -6.01 -5.40 -6.79
CA ILE A 60 -6.33 -4.82 -5.49
C ILE A 60 -6.11 -5.90 -4.43
N ILE A 61 -5.50 -5.53 -3.31
CA ILE A 61 -5.54 -6.33 -2.08
C ILE A 61 -6.42 -5.59 -1.08
N GLU A 62 -7.39 -6.29 -0.51
CA GLU A 62 -8.37 -5.72 0.42
C GLU A 62 -8.03 -6.07 1.87
N ASP A 63 -8.55 -5.26 2.81
CA ASP A 63 -8.50 -5.51 4.25
C ASP A 63 -7.09 -5.72 4.84
N VAL A 64 -6.07 -5.08 4.24
CA VAL A 64 -4.71 -5.12 4.81
C VAL A 64 -4.67 -4.29 6.08
N LEU A 65 -4.32 -4.93 7.20
CA LEU A 65 -4.24 -4.26 8.49
C LEU A 65 -3.01 -3.35 8.56
N VAL A 66 -3.25 -2.05 8.63
CA VAL A 66 -2.24 -1.02 8.85
C VAL A 66 -2.29 -0.59 10.32
N GLN A 67 -1.16 -0.68 11.00
CA GLN A 67 -1.04 -0.21 12.37
C GLN A 67 -0.68 1.28 12.41
N VAL A 68 -1.52 2.09 13.05
CA VAL A 68 -1.22 3.48 13.41
C VAL A 68 -1.31 3.59 14.92
N ASP A 69 -0.21 3.99 15.55
CA ASP A 69 -0.01 3.91 16.99
C ASP A 69 -0.36 2.52 17.55
N ASN A 70 -1.46 2.43 18.30
CA ASN A 70 -1.93 1.20 18.94
C ASN A 70 -3.18 0.60 18.27
N PHE A 71 -3.62 1.18 17.15
CA PHE A 71 -4.83 0.78 16.45
C PHE A 71 -4.50 0.14 15.10
N TYR A 72 -5.37 -0.78 14.68
CA TYR A 72 -5.28 -1.45 13.40
C TYR A 72 -6.47 -1.04 12.55
N TYR A 73 -6.19 -0.59 11.34
CA TYR A 73 -7.20 -0.18 10.38
C TYR A 73 -7.12 -1.06 9.13
N PRO A 74 -8.23 -1.65 8.67
CA PRO A 74 -8.25 -2.33 7.39
C PRO A 74 -8.13 -1.30 6.27
N VAL A 75 -7.27 -1.59 5.30
CA VAL A 75 -6.98 -0.70 4.18
C VAL A 75 -6.89 -1.50 2.88
N ASP A 76 -7.62 -1.04 1.88
CA ASP A 76 -7.48 -1.57 0.53
C ASP A 76 -6.34 -0.86 -0.18
N PHE A 77 -5.50 -1.63 -0.87
CA PHE A 77 -4.38 -1.13 -1.65
C PHE A 77 -4.49 -1.55 -3.10
N VAL A 78 -4.20 -0.60 -3.99
CA VAL A 78 -3.89 -0.91 -5.38
C VAL A 78 -2.43 -1.33 -5.47
N VAL A 79 -2.18 -2.51 -6.04
CA VAL A 79 -0.83 -3.07 -6.15
C VAL A 79 -0.23 -2.74 -7.51
N LEU A 80 0.87 -1.97 -7.49
CA LEU A 80 1.58 -1.51 -8.67
C LEU A 80 2.95 -2.16 -8.80
N ASP A 81 3.35 -2.44 -10.05
CA ASP A 81 4.74 -2.72 -10.34
C ASP A 81 5.62 -1.49 -10.09
N THR A 82 6.68 -1.72 -9.33
CA THR A 82 7.73 -0.74 -9.06
C THR A 82 9.04 -1.28 -9.60
N ASP A 83 9.86 -0.42 -10.21
CA ASP A 83 11.14 -0.84 -10.76
C ASP A 83 12.01 -1.48 -9.66
N PRO A 84 12.51 -2.71 -9.85
CA PRO A 84 13.35 -3.39 -8.85
C PRO A 84 14.75 -2.79 -8.73
N ILE A 85 15.10 -1.82 -9.59
CA ILE A 85 16.45 -1.24 -9.72
C ILE A 85 16.67 -0.08 -8.74
N VAL A 86 15.63 0.41 -8.08
CA VAL A 86 15.81 1.41 -7.03
C VAL A 86 16.46 0.74 -5.82
N LYS A 87 17.78 0.98 -5.69
CA LYS A 87 18.64 0.59 -4.56
C LYS A 87 17.94 0.85 -3.23
N GLU A 88 18.33 0.15 -2.17
CA GLU A 88 17.77 0.23 -0.80
C GLU A 88 17.53 1.66 -0.26
N ALA A 89 18.19 2.68 -0.79
CA ALA A 89 17.95 4.10 -0.47
C ALA A 89 16.74 4.76 -1.17
N ASN A 90 16.17 4.13 -2.20
CA ASN A 90 15.11 4.65 -3.08
C ASN A 90 13.87 3.74 -3.08
N TYR A 91 13.56 3.08 -1.97
CA TYR A 91 12.28 2.35 -1.82
C TYR A 91 11.13 3.24 -2.27
N VAL A 92 10.31 2.74 -3.20
CA VAL A 92 9.01 3.37 -3.46
C VAL A 92 8.21 3.22 -2.17
N PRO A 93 7.84 4.33 -1.50
CA PRO A 93 7.12 4.23 -0.23
C PRO A 93 5.73 3.67 -0.49
N ILE A 94 5.16 3.03 0.53
CA ILE A 94 3.73 2.74 0.57
C ILE A 94 3.01 4.09 0.61
N ILE A 95 2.02 4.30 -0.25
CA ILE A 95 1.28 5.57 -0.29
C ILE A 95 -0.06 5.35 0.37
N LEU A 96 -0.35 6.15 1.40
CA LEU A 96 -1.66 6.24 2.04
C LEU A 96 -2.33 7.49 1.49
N GLY A 97 -3.32 7.28 0.64
CA GLY A 97 -4.06 8.33 -0.02
C GLY A 97 -5.27 8.80 0.79
N ARG A 98 -6.12 9.61 0.14
CA ARG A 98 -7.37 10.10 0.71
C ARG A 98 -8.30 9.02 1.28
N PRO A 99 -8.44 7.80 0.71
CA PRO A 99 -9.29 6.77 1.30
C PRO A 99 -8.89 6.41 2.73
N PHE A 100 -7.58 6.27 2.99
CA PHE A 100 -7.09 6.01 4.34
C PHE A 100 -7.33 7.20 5.28
N LEU A 101 -7.08 8.41 4.81
CA LEU A 101 -7.30 9.63 5.59
C LEU A 101 -8.77 9.83 5.98
N ALA A 102 -9.69 9.52 5.07
CA ALA A 102 -11.13 9.67 5.32
C ALA A 102 -11.64 8.73 6.42
N THR A 103 -11.06 7.53 6.56
CA THR A 103 -11.44 6.59 7.62
C THR A 103 -10.86 6.98 8.99
N GLN A 104 -9.68 7.61 9.03
CA GLN A 104 -9.09 8.11 10.29
C GLN A 104 -9.77 9.36 10.84
N MET A 105 -10.30 10.23 9.98
CA MET A 105 -10.96 11.47 10.42
C MET A 105 -12.40 11.28 10.92
N GLN A 106 -12.94 10.06 10.86
CA GLN A 106 -14.29 9.72 11.35
C GLN A 106 -14.31 9.01 12.71
N SER A 107 -13.14 8.73 13.31
CA SER A 107 -13.01 8.08 14.63
C SER A 107 -12.75 9.06 15.76
#